data_AF-A0A351I1S8-F1
#
_entry.id   AF-A0A351I1S8-F1
#
_cell.length_a   1.000
_cell.length_b   1.000
_cell.length_c   1.000
_cell.angle_alpha   90.00
_cell.angle_beta   90.00
_cell.angle_gamma   90.00
#
_symmetry.space_group_name_H-M   'P 1'
#
loop_
_entity.id
_entity.type
_entity.pdbx_description
1 polymer ?
#
loop_
_entity_poly.entity_id
_entity_poly.type
_entity_poly.pdbx_seq_one_letter_code
_entity_poly.pdbx_strand_id
1 'polypeptide(L)'
;MTYGQSALLGALQGLAEFLPISSSAHLALAPWALDFRDPGLTFDVALHLGTLLAITATYGRRWTALLVGAARDPRGEDARLLSLLALATVPAVGAGLALESRAEESFRDPRLIAGMLIVFGLILEAAERWGARRREWADAGWRVFLAVGAAQALAIVPGVSRSGVTISAALALGLTTAGAADLSFMLSAPIIAGAAAHKLKHLTGADLTGPFVFGVAVSSLTGWAAIRFFLRGLSRWGLRPYVLYRAALGAAVLALSFAR
;
A
#
# COMPACT_ATOMS: atom_id res chain seq x y z
N MET A 1 24.92 -3.04 -0.09
CA MET A 1 23.82 -3.04 0.89
C MET A 1 24.18 -3.96 2.03
N THR A 2 24.08 -3.49 3.28
CA THR A 2 24.37 -4.29 4.47
C THR A 2 23.11 -4.97 5.00
N TYR A 3 23.26 -6.00 5.84
CA TYR A 3 22.12 -6.61 6.54
C TYR A 3 21.33 -5.59 7.39
N GLY A 4 22.00 -4.59 7.96
CA GLY A 4 21.34 -3.52 8.73
C GLY A 4 20.44 -2.64 7.86
N GLN A 5 20.92 -2.23 6.67
CA GLN A 5 20.10 -1.49 5.70
C GLN A 5 18.92 -2.35 5.20
N SER A 6 19.16 -3.63 4.94
CA SER A 6 18.10 -4.58 4.56
C SER A 6 17.04 -4.74 5.65
N ALA A 7 17.45 -4.83 6.92
CA ALA A 7 16.51 -4.92 8.04
C ALA A 7 15.65 -3.66 8.16
N LEU A 8 16.28 -2.49 8.08
CA LEU A 8 15.58 -1.20 8.17
C LEU A 8 14.55 -1.05 7.06
N LEU A 9 14.98 -1.15 5.80
CA LEU A 9 14.11 -0.97 4.65
C LEU A 9 13.07 -2.10 4.53
N GLY A 10 13.45 -3.33 4.89
CA GLY A 10 12.54 -4.46 5.07
C GLY A 10 11.40 -4.13 6.03
N ALA A 11 11.73 -3.66 7.23
CA ALA A 11 10.76 -3.31 8.25
C ALA A 11 9.90 -2.11 7.83
N LEU A 12 10.50 -1.07 7.23
CA LEU A 12 9.78 0.09 6.73
C LEU A 12 8.77 -0.30 5.65
N GLN A 13 9.16 -1.10 4.66
CA GLN A 13 8.23 -1.61 3.66
C GLN A 13 7.10 -2.40 4.32
N GLY A 14 7.42 -3.44 5.08
CA GLY A 14 6.42 -4.34 5.65
C GLY A 14 5.41 -3.61 6.52
N LEU A 15 5.88 -2.73 7.40
CA LEU A 15 5.01 -1.91 8.25
C LEU A 15 4.15 -0.94 7.41
N ALA A 16 4.76 -0.15 6.53
CA ALA A 16 4.07 0.97 5.89
C ALA A 16 3.28 0.60 4.62
N GLU A 17 3.43 -0.62 4.10
CA GLU A 17 2.67 -1.10 2.93
C GLU A 17 1.18 -1.28 3.27
N PHE A 18 0.89 -1.78 4.47
CA PHE A 18 -0.47 -2.07 4.90
C PHE A 18 -1.04 -1.01 5.84
N LEU A 19 -0.20 -0.39 6.67
CA LEU A 19 -0.61 0.78 7.45
C LEU A 19 -0.83 1.97 6.52
N PRO A 20 -1.81 2.85 6.77
CA PRO A 20 -2.13 3.97 5.89
C PRO A 20 -1.13 5.13 5.99
N ILE A 21 0.18 4.84 6.03
CA ILE A 21 1.28 5.78 6.29
C ILE A 21 2.29 5.93 5.13
N SER A 22 2.12 5.18 4.04
CA SER A 22 2.88 5.27 2.77
C SER A 22 4.27 4.62 2.81
N SER A 23 4.38 3.35 2.39
CA SER A 23 5.66 2.64 2.20
C SER A 23 6.65 3.40 1.31
N SER A 24 6.20 3.88 0.15
CA SER A 24 7.02 4.66 -0.79
C SER A 24 7.65 5.92 -0.19
N ALA A 25 6.97 6.57 0.76
CA ALA A 25 7.53 7.73 1.46
C ALA A 25 8.68 7.30 2.36
N HIS A 26 8.48 6.24 3.15
CA HIS A 26 9.51 5.76 4.08
C HIS A 26 10.73 5.23 3.34
N LEU A 27 10.53 4.51 2.24
CA LEU A 27 11.63 3.98 1.43
C LEU A 27 12.43 5.09 0.73
N ALA A 28 11.79 6.17 0.28
CA ALA A 28 12.50 7.32 -0.30
C ALA A 28 13.19 8.19 0.77
N LEU A 29 12.53 8.40 1.92
CA LEU A 29 13.03 9.29 2.97
C LEU A 29 14.14 8.65 3.83
N ALA A 30 14.16 7.33 4.03
CA ALA A 30 15.15 6.70 4.90
C ALA A 30 16.60 6.82 4.35
N PRO A 31 16.90 6.50 3.07
CA PRO A 31 18.22 6.74 2.48
C PRO A 31 18.60 8.22 2.50
N TRP A 32 17.64 9.11 2.19
CA TRP A 32 17.85 10.55 2.22
C TRP A 32 18.20 11.06 3.62
N ALA A 33 17.43 10.69 4.64
CA ALA A 33 17.61 11.17 6.01
C ALA A 33 18.86 10.59 6.69
N LEU A 34 19.22 9.34 6.38
CA LEU A 34 20.35 8.63 6.97
C LEU A 34 21.62 8.67 6.11
N ASP A 35 21.60 9.41 5.01
CA ASP A 35 22.73 9.64 4.10
C ASP A 35 23.38 8.35 3.59
N PHE A 36 22.57 7.40 3.12
CA PHE A 36 23.06 6.21 2.43
C PHE A 36 22.47 6.08 1.03
N ARG A 37 23.22 5.39 0.16
CA ARG A 37 22.81 5.19 -1.23
C ARG A 37 21.54 4.36 -1.31
N ASP A 38 20.52 4.90 -1.98
CA ASP A 38 19.29 4.18 -2.31
C ASP A 38 19.63 2.86 -3.05
N PRO A 39 19.21 1.70 -2.53
CA PRO A 39 19.50 0.42 -3.15
C PRO A 39 18.74 0.19 -4.47
N GLY A 40 17.78 1.06 -4.80
CA GLY A 40 17.13 1.10 -6.10
C GLY A 40 16.13 -0.04 -6.35
N LEU A 41 15.74 -0.15 -7.61
CA LEU A 41 14.60 -0.97 -8.07
C LEU A 41 14.73 -2.45 -7.73
N THR A 42 15.95 -2.99 -7.82
CA THR A 42 16.25 -4.38 -7.47
C THR A 42 15.81 -4.69 -6.05
N PHE A 43 16.11 -3.81 -5.10
CA PHE A 43 15.75 -4.05 -3.71
C PHE A 43 14.27 -3.74 -3.43
N ASP A 44 13.68 -2.76 -4.13
CA ASP A 44 12.22 -2.57 -4.11
C ASP A 44 11.48 -3.87 -4.48
N VAL A 45 11.99 -4.67 -5.43
CA VAL A 45 11.40 -5.99 -5.76
C VAL A 45 11.41 -6.92 -4.55
N ALA A 46 12.55 -7.03 -3.87
CA ALA A 46 12.71 -7.86 -2.67
C ALA A 46 11.67 -7.50 -1.61
N LEU A 47 11.51 -6.20 -1.39
CA LEU A 47 10.60 -5.63 -0.43
C LEU A 47 9.14 -5.92 -0.78
N HIS A 48 8.74 -5.74 -2.05
CA HIS A 48 7.38 -6.05 -2.53
C HIS A 48 7.07 -7.55 -2.47
N LEU A 49 8.03 -8.42 -2.79
CA LEU A 49 7.90 -9.87 -2.62
C LEU A 49 7.62 -10.23 -1.17
N GLY A 50 8.33 -9.62 -0.22
CA GLY A 50 8.06 -9.81 1.21
C GLY A 50 6.62 -9.46 1.58
N THR A 51 6.15 -8.27 1.21
CA THR A 51 4.76 -7.87 1.47
C THR A 51 3.73 -8.71 0.71
N LEU A 52 4.07 -9.22 -0.48
CA LEU A 52 3.20 -10.15 -1.22
C LEU A 52 3.01 -11.45 -0.45
N LEU A 53 4.07 -11.99 0.15
CA LEU A 53 3.98 -13.16 1.03
C LEU A 53 3.11 -12.86 2.26
N ALA A 54 3.27 -11.68 2.88
CA ALA A 54 2.48 -11.28 4.05
C ALA A 54 0.97 -11.19 3.74
N ILE A 55 0.59 -10.54 2.65
CA ILE A 55 -0.82 -10.44 2.26
C ILE A 55 -1.37 -11.79 1.82
N THR A 56 -0.60 -12.58 1.08
CA THR A 56 -1.02 -13.92 0.64
C THR A 56 -1.22 -14.86 1.84
N ALA A 57 -0.36 -14.81 2.84
CA ALA A 57 -0.53 -15.58 4.06
C ALA A 57 -1.81 -15.17 4.84
N THR A 58 -2.20 -13.90 4.78
CA THR A 58 -3.35 -13.38 5.54
C THR A 58 -4.68 -13.52 4.79
N TYR A 59 -4.68 -13.23 3.49
CA TYR A 59 -5.87 -13.15 2.65
C TYR A 59 -5.95 -14.24 1.58
N GLY A 60 -4.95 -15.12 1.46
CA GLY A 60 -4.87 -16.16 0.45
C GLY A 60 -6.06 -17.11 0.48
N ARG A 61 -6.50 -17.56 1.67
CA ARG A 61 -7.70 -18.42 1.80
C ARG A 61 -8.97 -17.76 1.26
N ARG A 62 -9.10 -16.44 1.45
CA ARG A 62 -10.24 -15.67 0.96
C ARG A 62 -10.18 -15.49 -0.56
N TRP A 63 -9.00 -15.21 -1.09
CA TRP A 63 -8.78 -15.21 -2.54
C TRP A 63 -9.08 -16.57 -3.17
N THR A 64 -8.61 -17.67 -2.58
CA THR A 64 -8.92 -19.03 -3.05
C THR A 64 -10.42 -19.30 -3.02
N ALA A 65 -11.11 -18.95 -1.94
CA ALA A 65 -12.56 -19.11 -1.85
C ALA A 65 -13.28 -18.32 -2.96
N LEU A 66 -12.90 -17.06 -3.17
CA LEU A 66 -13.48 -16.20 -4.21
C LEU A 66 -13.24 -16.77 -5.62
N LEU A 67 -12.02 -17.22 -5.92
CA LEU A 67 -11.68 -17.80 -7.22
C LEU A 67 -12.42 -19.11 -7.48
N VAL A 68 -12.48 -19.99 -6.48
CA VAL A 68 -13.21 -21.27 -6.58
C VAL A 68 -14.71 -21.03 -6.73
N GLY A 69 -15.28 -20.09 -5.98
CA GLY A 69 -16.69 -19.70 -6.10
C GLY A 69 -17.02 -19.15 -7.48
N ALA A 70 -16.20 -18.21 -7.98
CA ALA A 70 -16.35 -17.66 -9.33
C ALA A 70 -16.24 -18.72 -10.43
N ALA A 71 -15.38 -19.73 -10.26
CA ALA A 71 -15.25 -20.83 -11.22
C ALA A 71 -16.45 -21.80 -11.18
N ARG A 72 -17.06 -22.00 -10.01
CA ARG A 72 -18.25 -22.86 -9.84
C ARG A 72 -19.51 -22.22 -10.37
N ASP A 73 -19.66 -20.90 -10.18
CA ASP A 73 -20.78 -20.13 -10.70
C ASP A 73 -20.28 -18.83 -11.35
N PRO A 74 -20.01 -18.84 -12.66
CA PRO A 74 -19.53 -17.66 -13.40
C PRO A 74 -20.51 -16.48 -13.44
N ARG A 75 -21.77 -16.66 -13.01
CA ARG A 75 -22.78 -15.60 -12.89
C ARG A 75 -23.13 -15.28 -11.44
N GLY A 76 -22.48 -15.96 -10.50
CA GLY A 76 -22.71 -15.80 -9.08
C GLY A 76 -22.04 -14.57 -8.49
N GLU A 77 -22.29 -14.37 -7.19
CA GLU A 77 -21.78 -13.21 -6.45
C GLU A 77 -20.24 -13.17 -6.42
N ASP A 78 -19.58 -14.31 -6.26
CA ASP A 78 -18.11 -14.38 -6.25
C ASP A 78 -17.49 -13.96 -7.60
N ALA A 79 -18.09 -14.37 -8.72
CA ALA A 79 -17.66 -13.95 -10.05
C ALA A 79 -17.88 -12.44 -10.29
N ARG A 80 -19.00 -11.90 -9.79
CA ARG A 80 -19.26 -10.46 -9.78
C ARG A 80 -18.17 -9.73 -8.96
N LEU A 81 -17.93 -10.14 -7.72
CA LEU A 81 -16.94 -9.48 -6.84
C LEU A 81 -15.52 -9.56 -7.41
N LEU A 82 -15.13 -10.70 -7.98
CA LEU A 82 -13.85 -10.85 -8.68
C LEU A 82 -13.71 -9.86 -9.84
N SER A 83 -14.76 -9.72 -10.65
CA SER A 83 -14.80 -8.76 -11.78
C SER A 83 -14.72 -7.31 -11.29
N LEU A 84 -15.35 -6.99 -10.16
CA LEU A 84 -15.30 -5.66 -9.56
C LEU A 84 -13.92 -5.33 -8.97
N LEU A 85 -13.26 -6.30 -8.33
CA LEU A 85 -11.87 -6.15 -7.85
C LEU A 85 -10.90 -5.97 -9.02
N ALA A 86 -11.09 -6.73 -10.11
CA ALA A 86 -10.31 -6.55 -11.34
C ALA A 86 -10.51 -5.15 -11.92
N LEU A 87 -11.76 -4.70 -12.06
CA LEU A 87 -12.10 -3.35 -12.52
C LEU A 87 -11.44 -2.25 -11.67
N ALA A 88 -11.47 -2.38 -10.34
CA ALA A 88 -10.84 -1.43 -9.43
C ALA A 88 -9.31 -1.42 -9.53
N THR A 89 -8.69 -2.50 -10.01
CA THR A 89 -7.24 -2.61 -10.15
C THR A 89 -6.74 -1.87 -11.41
N VAL A 90 -7.56 -1.79 -12.47
CA VAL A 90 -7.18 -1.23 -13.78
C VAL A 90 -6.63 0.20 -13.70
N PRO A 91 -7.28 1.18 -13.03
CA PRO A 91 -6.77 2.55 -13.04
C PRO A 91 -5.39 2.68 -12.39
N ALA A 92 -5.15 1.92 -11.32
CA ALA A 92 -3.87 1.94 -10.62
C ALA A 92 -2.74 1.29 -11.42
N VAL A 93 -3.03 0.18 -12.12
CA VAL A 93 -2.06 -0.43 -13.06
C VAL A 93 -1.73 0.54 -14.20
N GLY A 94 -2.75 1.18 -14.78
CA GLY A 94 -2.56 2.17 -15.84
C GLY A 94 -1.68 3.34 -15.41
N ALA A 95 -1.96 3.92 -14.23
CA ALA A 95 -1.15 5.00 -13.69
C ALA A 95 0.27 4.55 -13.33
N GLY A 96 0.43 3.34 -12.77
CA GLY A 96 1.73 2.76 -12.48
C GLY A 96 2.60 2.64 -13.73
N LEU A 97 2.07 2.06 -14.80
CA LEU A 97 2.81 1.90 -16.07
C LEU A 97 3.07 3.23 -16.78
N ALA A 98 2.15 4.20 -16.69
CA ALA A 98 2.29 5.50 -17.37
C ALA A 98 3.22 6.48 -16.64
N LEU A 99 3.38 6.36 -15.32
CA LEU A 99 4.08 7.34 -14.49
C LEU A 99 5.25 6.75 -13.69
N GLU A 100 5.66 5.50 -13.96
CA GLU A 100 6.75 4.81 -13.26
C GLU A 100 8.05 5.63 -13.21
N SER A 101 8.52 6.14 -14.35
CA SER A 101 9.75 6.94 -14.43
C SER A 101 9.68 8.21 -13.57
N ARG A 102 8.52 8.89 -13.56
CA ARG A 102 8.31 10.07 -12.70
C ARG A 102 8.26 9.71 -11.23
N ALA A 103 7.72 8.55 -10.89
CA ALA A 103 7.67 8.05 -9.52
C ALA A 103 9.06 7.66 -8.98
N GLU A 104 9.96 7.24 -9.86
CA GLU A 104 11.34 6.88 -9.52
C GLU A 104 12.27 8.09 -9.43
N GLU A 105 11.96 9.17 -10.15
CA GLU A 105 12.77 10.38 -10.19
C GLU A 105 12.07 11.56 -9.50
N SER A 106 11.26 12.31 -10.25
CA SER A 106 10.75 13.62 -9.84
C SER A 106 9.85 13.58 -8.61
N PHE A 107 9.17 12.47 -8.35
CA PHE A 107 8.27 12.35 -7.20
C PHE A 107 8.98 11.94 -5.90
N ARG A 108 10.28 11.64 -5.94
CA ARG A 108 11.08 11.34 -4.73
C ARG A 108 11.60 12.60 -4.01
N ASP A 109 11.17 13.80 -4.43
CA ASP A 109 11.46 15.04 -3.72
C ASP A 109 10.90 15.01 -2.27
N PRO A 110 11.73 15.22 -1.23
CA PRO A 110 11.30 15.15 0.16
C PRO A 110 10.18 16.14 0.53
N ARG A 111 10.14 17.32 -0.10
CA ARG A 111 9.13 18.35 0.18
C ARG A 111 7.78 17.94 -0.40
N LEU A 112 7.78 17.39 -1.61
CA LEU A 112 6.57 16.78 -2.20
C LEU A 112 6.06 15.63 -1.33
N ILE A 113 6.94 14.70 -0.93
CA ILE A 113 6.57 13.57 -0.06
C ILE A 113 5.93 14.07 1.24
N ALA A 114 6.54 15.06 1.88
CA ALA A 114 6.01 15.63 3.11
C ALA A 114 4.64 16.28 2.92
N GLY A 115 4.46 17.04 1.84
CA GLY A 115 3.16 17.62 1.47
C GLY A 115 2.09 16.54 1.27
N MET A 116 2.42 15.47 0.54
CA MET A 116 1.51 14.35 0.31
C MET A 116 1.18 13.57 1.58
N LEU A 117 2.15 13.36 2.48
CA LEU A 117 1.92 12.77 3.79
C LEU A 117 0.85 13.54 4.57
N ILE A 118 1.01 14.86 4.66
CA ILE A 118 0.09 15.76 5.38
C ILE A 118 -1.27 15.79 4.69
N VAL A 119 -1.34 16.13 3.40
CA VAL A 119 -2.60 16.30 2.67
C VAL A 119 -3.44 15.02 2.69
N PHE A 120 -2.85 13.88 2.35
CA PHE A 120 -3.60 12.61 2.38
C PHE A 120 -3.84 12.09 3.80
N GLY A 121 -3.07 12.56 4.80
CA GLY A 121 -3.41 12.36 6.21
C GLY A 121 -4.69 13.10 6.59
N LEU A 122 -4.84 14.35 6.15
CA LEU A 122 -6.05 15.15 6.37
C LEU A 122 -7.26 14.59 5.60
N ILE A 123 -7.05 14.06 4.39
CA ILE A 123 -8.11 13.36 3.64
C ILE A 123 -8.58 12.11 4.40
N LEU A 124 -7.65 11.33 4.95
CA LEU A 124 -7.97 10.15 5.76
C LEU A 124 -8.78 10.53 7.01
N GLU A 125 -8.38 11.59 7.71
CA GLU A 125 -9.11 12.13 8.87
C GLU A 125 -10.51 12.60 8.48
N ALA A 126 -10.65 13.33 7.38
CA ALA A 126 -11.94 13.81 6.87
C ALA A 126 -12.88 12.64 6.53
N ALA A 127 -12.36 11.62 5.85
CA ALA A 127 -13.10 10.41 5.51
C ALA A 127 -13.51 9.62 6.77
N GLU A 128 -12.63 9.51 7.76
CA GLU A 128 -12.95 8.90 9.06
C GLU A 128 -13.98 9.71 9.85
N ARG A 129 -14.02 11.04 9.75
CA ARG A 129 -15.01 11.83 10.49
C ARG A 129 -16.38 11.83 9.83
N TRP A 130 -16.42 11.96 8.51
CA TRP A 130 -17.66 12.26 7.77
C TRP A 130 -18.20 11.11 6.91
N GLY A 131 -17.49 9.98 6.83
CA GLY A 131 -17.96 8.81 6.11
C GLY A 131 -19.28 8.25 6.67
N ALA A 132 -20.25 7.97 5.79
CA ALA A 132 -21.58 7.54 6.19
C ALA A 132 -21.61 6.15 6.88
N ARG A 133 -20.64 5.28 6.59
CA ARG A 133 -20.40 3.95 7.21
C ARG A 133 -21.64 3.06 7.36
N ARG A 134 -22.33 2.78 6.25
CA ARG A 134 -23.64 2.09 6.28
C ARG A 134 -23.66 0.70 5.63
N ARG A 135 -22.63 0.31 4.89
CA ARG A 135 -22.63 -0.94 4.11
C ARG A 135 -21.26 -1.61 4.04
N GLU A 136 -21.27 -2.91 3.82
CA GLU A 136 -20.07 -3.67 3.49
C GLU A 136 -19.72 -3.54 2.00
N TRP A 137 -18.49 -3.91 1.64
CA TRP A 137 -18.01 -3.75 0.27
C TRP A 137 -18.60 -4.77 -0.70
N ALA A 138 -19.04 -5.94 -0.23
CA ALA A 138 -19.69 -6.95 -1.05
C ALA A 138 -21.02 -6.43 -1.64
N ASP A 139 -21.75 -5.64 -0.86
CA ASP A 139 -23.02 -5.03 -1.27
C ASP A 139 -22.83 -3.82 -2.20
N ALA A 140 -21.59 -3.41 -2.47
CA ALA A 140 -21.30 -2.23 -3.26
C ALA A 140 -21.37 -2.49 -4.78
N GLY A 141 -21.93 -1.54 -5.51
CA GLY A 141 -21.96 -1.56 -6.97
C GLY A 141 -20.64 -1.13 -7.60
N TRP A 142 -20.51 -1.34 -8.92
CA TRP A 142 -19.30 -1.05 -9.69
C TRP A 142 -18.77 0.38 -9.56
N ARG A 143 -19.65 1.37 -9.36
CA ARG A 143 -19.27 2.78 -9.18
C ARG A 143 -18.34 2.98 -7.99
N VAL A 144 -18.58 2.24 -6.91
CA VAL A 144 -17.75 2.29 -5.71
C VAL A 144 -16.37 1.71 -5.99
N PHE A 145 -16.32 0.53 -6.59
CA PHE A 145 -15.07 -0.13 -6.95
C PHE A 145 -14.22 0.70 -7.92
N LEU A 146 -14.85 1.26 -8.96
CA LEU A 146 -14.15 2.12 -9.91
C LEU A 146 -13.61 3.40 -9.25
N ALA A 147 -14.40 4.03 -8.36
CA ALA A 147 -13.95 5.21 -7.63
C ALA A 147 -12.80 4.91 -6.65
N VAL A 148 -12.87 3.79 -5.92
CA VAL A 148 -11.76 3.33 -5.06
C VAL A 148 -10.53 3.00 -5.90
N GLY A 149 -10.70 2.37 -7.07
CA GLY A 149 -9.62 2.09 -8.01
C GLY A 149 -8.98 3.33 -8.61
N ALA A 150 -9.79 4.32 -8.99
CA ALA A 150 -9.30 5.62 -9.45
C ALA A 150 -8.53 6.35 -8.34
N ALA A 151 -9.02 6.29 -7.10
CA ALA A 151 -8.31 6.83 -5.94
C ALA A 151 -6.98 6.08 -5.71
N GLN A 152 -6.96 4.75 -5.90
CA GLN A 152 -5.76 3.93 -5.81
C GLN A 152 -4.67 4.36 -6.81
N ALA A 153 -5.05 4.87 -7.99
CA ALA A 153 -4.11 5.37 -8.98
C ALA A 153 -3.27 6.57 -8.48
N LEU A 154 -3.81 7.35 -7.54
CA LEU A 154 -3.08 8.46 -6.91
C LEU A 154 -1.89 7.96 -6.08
N ALA A 155 -1.90 6.68 -5.66
CA ALA A 155 -0.85 6.10 -4.84
C ALA A 155 0.51 5.95 -5.55
N ILE A 156 0.57 6.24 -6.86
CA ILE A 156 1.82 6.33 -7.60
C ILE A 156 2.72 7.46 -7.09
N VAL A 157 2.14 8.49 -6.47
CA VAL A 157 2.89 9.61 -5.87
C VAL A 157 3.33 9.22 -4.45
N PRO A 158 4.64 9.19 -4.16
CA PRO A 158 5.15 8.95 -2.81
C PRO A 158 4.55 9.90 -1.77
N GLY A 159 4.13 9.34 -0.63
CA GLY A 159 3.43 10.07 0.43
C GLY A 159 1.92 9.87 0.42
N VAL A 160 1.29 9.50 -0.70
CA VAL A 160 -0.18 9.33 -0.76
C VAL A 160 -0.67 8.15 0.11
N SER A 161 0.11 7.07 0.22
CA SER A 161 -0.31 5.78 0.78
C SER A 161 -1.46 5.12 0.03
N ARG A 162 -1.19 3.96 -0.56
CA ARG A 162 -2.17 3.16 -1.29
C ARG A 162 -3.31 2.67 -0.39
N SER A 163 -3.00 2.12 0.78
CA SER A 163 -4.01 1.75 1.78
C SER A 163 -4.77 2.97 2.30
N GLY A 164 -4.07 4.07 2.61
CA GLY A 164 -4.71 5.32 3.08
C GLY A 164 -5.72 5.88 2.08
N VAL A 165 -5.34 6.06 0.82
CA VAL A 165 -6.23 6.65 -0.20
C VAL A 165 -7.42 5.75 -0.55
N THR A 166 -7.23 4.43 -0.61
CA THR A 166 -8.33 3.50 -0.88
C THR A 166 -9.31 3.38 0.27
N ILE A 167 -8.81 3.33 1.51
CA ILE A 167 -9.66 3.36 2.71
C ILE A 167 -10.44 4.67 2.79
N SER A 168 -9.78 5.81 2.53
CA SER A 168 -10.43 7.12 2.52
C SER A 168 -11.56 7.20 1.51
N ALA A 169 -11.31 6.76 0.27
CA ALA A 169 -12.33 6.73 -0.78
C ALA A 169 -13.49 5.80 -0.42
N ALA A 170 -13.21 4.60 0.10
CA ALA A 170 -14.23 3.65 0.50
C ALA A 170 -15.11 4.21 1.64
N LEU A 171 -14.52 4.82 2.66
CA LEU A 171 -15.24 5.49 3.75
C LEU A 171 -16.13 6.62 3.25
N ALA A 172 -15.61 7.48 2.37
CA ALA A 172 -16.35 8.57 1.75
C ALA A 172 -17.54 8.06 0.91
N LEU A 173 -17.43 6.87 0.32
CA LEU A 173 -18.48 6.19 -0.44
C LEU A 173 -19.43 5.36 0.44
N GLY A 174 -19.32 5.51 1.76
CA GLY A 174 -20.26 4.98 2.74
C GLY A 174 -19.97 3.56 3.21
N LEU A 175 -18.78 3.01 2.94
CA LEU A 175 -18.38 1.74 3.52
C LEU A 175 -18.10 1.86 5.02
N THR A 176 -18.36 0.78 5.76
CA THR A 176 -17.89 0.65 7.15
C THR A 176 -16.36 0.71 7.20
N THR A 177 -15.80 1.08 8.35
CA THR A 177 -14.34 1.15 8.51
C THR A 177 -13.68 -0.21 8.28
N ALA A 178 -14.30 -1.28 8.79
CA ALA A 178 -13.85 -2.65 8.56
C ALA A 178 -13.95 -3.02 7.08
N GLY A 179 -15.08 -2.77 6.42
CA GLY A 179 -15.28 -3.05 5.01
C GLY A 179 -14.33 -2.26 4.09
N ALA A 180 -14.02 -1.01 4.44
CA ALA A 180 -13.05 -0.17 3.72
C ALA A 180 -11.62 -0.72 3.81
N ALA A 181 -11.18 -1.06 5.03
CA ALA A 181 -9.88 -1.72 5.25
C ALA A 181 -9.78 -3.04 4.50
N ASP A 182 -10.85 -3.83 4.56
CA ASP A 182 -10.91 -5.15 3.98
C ASP A 182 -10.89 -5.11 2.44
N LEU A 183 -11.66 -4.21 1.81
CA LEU A 183 -11.59 -3.95 0.38
C LEU A 183 -10.19 -3.49 -0.05
N SER A 184 -9.57 -2.57 0.71
CA SER A 184 -8.21 -2.09 0.45
C SER A 184 -7.18 -3.23 0.48
N PHE A 185 -7.30 -4.16 1.44
CA PHE A 185 -6.43 -5.32 1.53
C PHE A 185 -6.72 -6.38 0.47
N MET A 186 -7.96 -6.57 0.04
CA MET A 186 -8.25 -7.37 -1.14
C MET A 186 -7.54 -6.78 -2.36
N LEU A 187 -7.73 -5.49 -2.64
CA LEU A 187 -7.07 -4.80 -3.78
C LEU A 187 -5.54 -4.78 -3.70
N SER A 188 -4.95 -4.93 -2.51
CA SER A 188 -3.51 -4.96 -2.33
C SER A 188 -2.84 -6.13 -3.05
N ALA A 189 -3.43 -7.31 -3.00
CA ALA A 189 -2.82 -8.52 -3.52
C ALA A 189 -2.53 -8.42 -5.03
N PRO A 190 -3.51 -8.11 -5.92
CA PRO A 190 -3.24 -8.01 -7.35
C PRO A 190 -2.29 -6.86 -7.69
N ILE A 191 -2.36 -5.73 -6.98
CA ILE A 191 -1.46 -4.59 -7.21
C ILE A 191 -0.02 -4.91 -6.83
N ILE A 192 0.21 -5.45 -5.62
CA ILE A 192 1.55 -5.83 -5.15
C ILE A 192 2.10 -6.96 -6.02
N ALA A 193 1.27 -7.94 -6.40
CA ALA A 193 1.67 -9.01 -7.32
C ALA A 193 2.08 -8.46 -8.69
N GLY A 194 1.29 -7.54 -9.27
CA GLY A 194 1.60 -6.89 -10.53
C GLY A 194 2.90 -6.09 -10.47
N ALA A 195 3.10 -5.29 -9.42
CA ALA A 195 4.33 -4.52 -9.21
C ALA A 195 5.55 -5.44 -9.04
N ALA A 196 5.43 -6.50 -8.24
CA ALA A 196 6.50 -7.48 -8.06
C ALA A 196 6.84 -8.20 -9.37
N ALA A 197 5.83 -8.65 -10.14
CA ALA A 197 6.01 -9.32 -11.43
C ALA A 197 6.65 -8.40 -12.47
N HIS A 198 6.22 -7.14 -12.55
CA HIS A 198 6.79 -6.16 -13.47
C HIS A 198 8.26 -5.87 -13.16
N LYS A 199 8.64 -5.79 -11.89
CA LYS A 199 10.05 -5.54 -11.52
C LYS A 199 10.92 -6.79 -11.53
N LEU A 200 10.34 -7.98 -11.34
CA LEU A 200 11.04 -9.27 -11.38
C LEU A 200 11.79 -9.51 -12.70
N LYS A 201 11.28 -8.99 -13.83
CA LYS A 201 11.92 -9.12 -15.15
C LYS A 201 13.30 -8.44 -15.25
N HIS A 202 13.61 -7.54 -14.31
CA HIS A 202 14.89 -6.84 -14.24
C HIS A 202 15.88 -7.49 -13.27
N LEU A 203 15.47 -8.53 -12.53
CA LEU A 203 16.36 -9.23 -11.61
C LEU A 203 17.25 -10.23 -12.34
N THR A 204 18.53 -10.23 -11.96
CA THR A 204 19.52 -11.22 -12.40
C THR A 204 19.94 -12.10 -11.22
N GLY A 205 20.59 -13.23 -11.49
CA GLY A 205 21.10 -14.10 -10.42
C GLY A 205 22.11 -13.41 -9.49
N ALA A 206 22.81 -12.38 -9.98
CA ALA A 206 23.75 -11.58 -9.18
C ALA A 206 23.05 -10.73 -8.11
N ASP A 207 21.76 -10.43 -8.28
CA ASP A 207 20.98 -9.60 -7.36
C ASP A 207 20.47 -10.39 -6.13
N LEU A 208 20.41 -11.72 -6.23
CA LEU A 208 19.89 -12.64 -5.19
C LEU A 208 20.89 -12.88 -4.05
N THR A 209 21.37 -11.79 -3.47
CA THR A 209 22.36 -11.79 -2.38
C THR A 209 21.74 -12.14 -1.03
N GLY A 210 22.56 -12.50 -0.04
CA GLY A 210 22.11 -12.71 1.34
C GLY A 210 21.27 -11.54 1.92
N PRO A 211 21.72 -10.27 1.78
CA PRO A 211 20.94 -9.09 2.17
C PRO A 211 19.61 -8.92 1.42
N PHE A 212 19.51 -9.36 0.16
CA PHE A 212 18.25 -9.36 -0.60
C PHE A 212 17.23 -10.30 0.06
N VAL A 213 17.62 -11.57 0.24
CA VAL A 213 16.74 -12.60 0.84
C VAL A 213 16.35 -12.23 2.27
N PHE A 214 17.28 -11.65 3.02
CA PHE A 214 17.01 -11.15 4.36
C PHE A 214 15.99 -10.00 4.35
N GLY A 215 16.08 -9.06 3.40
CA GLY A 215 15.09 -8.00 3.21
C GLY A 215 13.69 -8.53 2.90
N VAL A 216 13.57 -9.55 2.04
CA VAL A 216 12.30 -10.26 1.75
C VAL A 216 11.71 -10.82 3.04
N ALA A 217 12.52 -11.53 3.84
CA ALA A 217 12.07 -12.15 5.08
C ALA A 217 11.60 -11.11 6.11
N VAL A 218 12.37 -10.04 6.32
CA VAL A 218 12.00 -8.97 7.26
C VAL A 218 10.73 -8.26 6.81
N SER A 219 10.61 -7.92 5.51
CA SER A 219 9.41 -7.29 4.93
C SER A 219 8.18 -8.18 5.09
N SER A 220 8.31 -9.49 4.86
CA SER A 220 7.22 -10.45 5.05
C SER A 220 6.76 -10.53 6.51
N LEU A 221 7.68 -10.71 7.46
CA LEU A 221 7.35 -10.85 8.88
C LEU A 221 6.71 -9.56 9.44
N THR A 222 7.30 -8.42 9.12
CA THR A 222 6.78 -7.12 9.58
C THR A 222 5.48 -6.75 8.90
N GLY A 223 5.29 -7.08 7.62
CA GLY A 223 4.02 -6.89 6.92
C GLY A 223 2.89 -7.73 7.48
N TRP A 224 3.14 -9.00 7.78
CA TRP A 224 2.16 -9.87 8.42
C TRP A 224 1.79 -9.39 9.84
N ALA A 225 2.78 -8.91 10.59
CA ALA A 225 2.53 -8.28 11.89
C ALA A 225 1.70 -7.00 11.72
N ALA A 226 2.01 -6.15 10.74
CA ALA A 226 1.32 -4.90 10.47
C ALA A 226 -0.15 -5.09 10.10
N ILE A 227 -0.47 -6.05 9.22
CA ILE A 227 -1.86 -6.35 8.85
C ILE A 227 -2.68 -6.73 10.09
N ARG A 228 -2.17 -7.64 10.93
CA ARG A 228 -2.90 -8.06 12.13
C ARG A 228 -2.97 -6.99 13.20
N PHE A 229 -1.92 -6.19 13.36
CA PHE A 229 -1.93 -5.04 14.25
C PHE A 229 -3.00 -4.04 13.81
N PHE A 230 -3.04 -3.70 12.51
CA PHE A 230 -4.01 -2.79 11.92
C PHE A 230 -5.45 -3.27 12.13
N LEU A 231 -5.75 -4.51 11.72
CA LEU A 231 -7.11 -5.06 11.81
C LEU A 231 -7.61 -5.16 13.27
N ARG A 232 -6.74 -5.53 14.22
CA ARG A 232 -7.09 -5.55 15.65
C ARG A 232 -7.23 -4.15 16.25
N GLY A 233 -6.42 -3.21 15.77
CA GLY A 233 -6.41 -1.83 16.23
C GLY A 233 -7.58 -1.01 15.71
N LEU A 234 -8.12 -1.37 14.55
CA LEU A 234 -9.17 -0.62 13.86
C LEU A 234 -10.41 -0.40 14.74
N SER A 235 -10.79 -1.39 15.54
CA SER A 235 -11.93 -1.29 16.47
C SER A 235 -11.62 -0.54 17.77
N ARG A 236 -10.34 -0.38 18.13
CA ARG A 236 -9.91 0.24 19.40
C ARG A 236 -9.56 1.72 19.25
N TRP A 237 -8.82 2.08 18.21
CA TRP A 237 -8.29 3.43 18.03
C TRP A 237 -8.56 4.04 16.65
N GLY A 238 -9.26 3.33 15.76
CA GLY A 238 -9.61 3.83 14.43
C GLY A 238 -8.37 4.13 13.57
N LEU A 239 -8.45 5.19 12.76
CA LEU A 239 -7.41 5.62 11.83
C LEU A 239 -6.60 6.84 12.33
N ARG A 240 -7.09 7.52 13.37
CA ARG A 240 -6.45 8.69 13.98
C ARG A 240 -4.96 8.55 14.30
N PRO A 241 -4.43 7.43 14.84
CA PRO A 241 -2.99 7.30 15.09
C PRO A 241 -2.15 7.44 13.82
N TYR A 242 -2.66 6.95 12.68
CA TYR A 242 -1.96 7.03 11.40
C TYR A 242 -2.01 8.44 10.81
N VAL A 243 -3.13 9.16 10.99
CA VAL A 243 -3.22 10.58 10.61
C VAL A 243 -2.17 11.40 11.36
N LEU A 244 -2.12 11.25 12.68
CA LEU A 244 -1.15 11.96 13.52
C LEU A 244 0.29 11.63 13.14
N TYR A 245 0.56 10.34 12.89
CA TYR A 245 1.87 9.88 12.43
C TYR A 245 2.28 10.55 11.12
N ARG A 246 1.39 10.58 10.11
CA ARG A 246 1.67 11.19 8.81
C ARG A 246 1.92 12.70 8.92
N ALA A 247 1.11 13.39 9.71
CA ALA A 247 1.27 14.82 9.94
C ALA A 247 2.60 15.13 10.64
N ALA A 248 2.95 14.36 11.68
CA ALA A 248 4.21 14.51 12.39
C ALA A 248 5.42 14.20 11.50
N LEU A 249 5.37 13.10 10.74
CA LEU A 249 6.45 12.73 9.81
C LEU A 249 6.60 13.78 8.71
N GLY A 250 5.51 14.23 8.09
CA GLY A 250 5.55 15.29 7.09
C GLY A 250 6.13 16.60 7.62
N ALA A 251 5.72 17.02 8.82
CA ALA A 251 6.28 18.22 9.47
C ALA A 251 7.79 18.06 9.76
N ALA A 252 8.21 16.89 10.25
CA ALA A 252 9.62 16.60 10.51
C ALA A 252 10.46 16.63 9.23
N VAL A 253 9.96 16.06 8.13
CA VAL A 253 10.64 16.05 6.83
C VAL A 253 10.76 17.46 6.26
N LEU A 254 9.71 18.30 6.36
CA LEU A 254 9.79 19.71 5.96
C LEU A 254 10.85 20.46 6.76
N ALA A 255 10.83 20.32 8.09
CA ALA A 255 11.82 20.97 8.96
C ALA A 255 13.26 20.54 8.59
N LEU A 256 13.50 19.24 8.40
CA LEU A 256 14.80 18.73 8.00
C LEU A 256 15.20 19.17 6.58
N SER A 257 14.25 19.28 5.65
CA SER A 257 14.51 19.70 4.27
C SER A 257 14.85 21.19 4.13
N PHE A 258 14.47 22.03 5.10
CA PHE A 258 14.88 23.44 5.15
C PHE A 258 16.18 23.65 5.94
N ALA A 259 16.54 22.70 6.80
CA ALA A 259 17.78 22.73 7.58
C ALA A 259 19.00 22.19 6.81
N ARG A 260 18.77 21.43 5.74
CA ARG A 260 19.77 20.96 4.78
C ARG A 260 19.86 21.89 3.58
#